data_AF-A0A947BUC6-F1
#
_entry.id   AF-A0A947BUC6-F1
#
_cell.length_a   1.000
_cell.length_b   1.000
_cell.length_c   1.000
_cell.angle_alpha   90.00
_cell.angle_beta   90.00
_cell.angle_gamma   90.00
#
_symmetry.space_group_name_H-M   'P 1'
#
loop_
_entity.id
_entity.type
_entity.pdbx_description
1 polymer ?
#
loop_
_entity_poly.entity_id
_entity_poly.type
_entity_poly.pdbx_seq_one_letter_code
_entity_poly.pdbx_strand_id
1 'polypeptide(L)' 'IVQIASFHPNYCFEGVAVDDAANFTNRSPFPMFHLIREKSLEKAVAAYPEPEKIPQRNIQLLREMGIGEILKRYHKMS' A
#
# COMPACT_ATOMS: atom_id res chain seq x y z
N ILE A 1 21.06 -5.75 -5.37
CA ILE A 1 20.47 -4.94 -4.30
C ILE A 1 19.01 -5.37 -4.15
N VAL A 2 18.53 -5.46 -2.92
CA VAL A 2 17.14 -5.83 -2.58
C VAL A 2 16.59 -4.71 -1.71
N GLN A 3 15.39 -4.25 -2.03
CA GLN A 3 14.61 -3.34 -1.20
C GLN A 3 13.65 -4.15 -0.32
N ILE A 4 13.40 -3.67 0.88
CA ILE A 4 12.48 -4.30 1.84
C ILE A 4 11.29 -3.36 2.01
N ALA A 5 10.09 -3.87 1.80
CA ALA A 5 8.85 -3.18 2.14
C ALA A 5 8.13 -3.94 3.25
N SER A 6 7.75 -3.24 4.32
CA SER A 6 7.03 -3.80 5.45
C SER A 6 5.53 -3.54 5.35
N PHE A 7 4.75 -4.53 5.73
CA PHE A 7 3.30 -4.44 5.87
C PHE A 7 2.88 -4.97 7.24
N HIS A 8 1.88 -4.35 7.84
CA HIS A 8 1.41 -4.71 9.18
C HIS A 8 -0.07 -4.36 9.36
N PRO A 9 -0.86 -5.14 10.13
CA PRO A 9 -2.27 -4.82 10.38
C PRO A 9 -2.49 -3.41 10.94
N ASN A 10 -1.56 -2.99 11.79
CA ASN A 10 -1.57 -1.67 12.45
C ASN A 10 -0.63 -0.65 11.77
N TYR A 11 -0.28 -0.83 10.49
CA TYR A 11 0.56 0.13 9.79
C TYR A 11 -0.09 1.53 9.84
N CYS A 12 0.70 2.53 10.21
CA CYS A 12 0.32 3.94 10.23
C CYS A 12 1.51 4.75 9.71
N PHE A 13 1.29 5.58 8.68
CA PHE A 13 2.33 6.47 8.21
C PHE A 13 2.58 7.60 9.20
N GLU A 14 3.82 8.06 9.26
CA GLU A 14 4.18 9.23 10.04
C GLU A 14 3.39 10.47 9.56
N GLY A 15 2.87 11.25 10.49
CA GLY A 15 2.07 12.45 10.19
C GLY A 15 0.68 12.18 9.63
N VAL A 16 0.25 10.92 9.53
CA VAL A 16 -1.10 10.53 9.08
C VAL A 16 -1.92 10.08 10.28
N ALA A 17 -3.21 10.43 10.31
CA ALA A 17 -4.13 10.00 11.36
C ALA A 17 -4.28 8.47 11.36
N VAL A 18 -4.42 7.85 12.54
CA VAL A 18 -4.48 6.39 12.69
C VAL A 18 -5.66 5.76 11.93
N ASP A 19 -6.74 6.52 11.78
CA ASP A 19 -7.95 6.15 11.06
C ASP A 19 -7.95 6.64 9.59
N ASP A 20 -6.90 7.27 9.08
CA ASP A 20 -6.87 7.62 7.65
C ASP A 20 -6.85 6.34 6.79
N ALA A 21 -7.74 6.28 5.81
CA ALA A 21 -7.83 5.19 4.85
C ALA A 21 -6.53 4.99 4.04
N ALA A 22 -5.72 6.05 3.87
CA ALA A 22 -4.41 5.97 3.22
C ALA A 22 -3.46 4.97 3.89
N ASN A 23 -3.61 4.71 5.20
CA ASN A 23 -2.79 3.70 5.88
C ASN A 23 -2.98 2.31 5.29
N PHE A 24 -4.13 2.02 4.65
CA PHE A 24 -4.40 0.74 4.01
C PHE A 24 -3.56 0.50 2.74
N THR A 25 -2.76 1.45 2.23
CA THR A 25 -1.78 1.14 1.18
C THR A 25 -0.70 0.16 1.66
N ASN A 26 -0.44 0.13 2.97
CA ASN A 26 0.61 -0.69 3.59
C ASN A 26 0.11 -1.55 4.76
N ARG A 27 -1.22 -1.63 4.96
CA ARG A 27 -1.80 -2.62 5.88
C ARG A 27 -1.92 -3.98 5.21
N SER A 28 -1.73 -5.02 6.00
CA SER A 28 -1.90 -6.42 5.60
C SER A 28 -2.55 -7.21 6.74
N PRO A 29 -3.23 -8.34 6.48
CA PRO A 29 -3.91 -9.11 7.53
C PRO A 29 -2.94 -9.68 8.57
N PHE A 30 -1.68 -9.91 8.17
CA PHE A 30 -0.60 -10.39 9.02
C PHE A 30 0.67 -9.56 8.79
N PRO A 31 1.54 -9.43 9.81
CA PRO A 31 2.86 -8.82 9.64
C PRO A 31 3.64 -9.50 8.51
N MET A 32 4.18 -8.72 7.57
CA MET A 32 4.82 -9.25 6.38
C MET A 32 5.95 -8.35 5.88
N PHE A 33 6.99 -8.97 5.30
CA PHE A 33 8.01 -8.28 4.52
C PHE A 33 7.96 -8.74 3.07
N HIS A 34 7.91 -7.80 2.15
CA HIS A 34 8.15 -8.05 0.74
C HIS A 34 9.63 -7.78 0.42
N LEU A 35 10.28 -8.78 -0.17
CA LEU A 35 11.64 -8.67 -0.68
C LEU A 35 11.57 -8.34 -2.17
N ILE A 36 11.96 -7.11 -2.52
CA ILE A 36 11.83 -6.59 -3.87
C ILE A 36 13.21 -6.53 -4.51
N ARG A 37 13.39 -7.27 -5.60
CA ARG A 37 14.62 -7.19 -6.40
C ARG A 37 14.58 -5.92 -7.23
N GLU A 38 15.46 -4.97 -6.94
CA GLU A 38 15.50 -3.65 -7.58
C GLU A 38 15.58 -3.75 -9.12
N LYS A 39 16.48 -4.60 -9.65
CA LYS A 39 16.58 -4.83 -11.10
C LYS A 39 15.30 -5.36 -11.75
N SER A 40 14.47 -6.10 -11.01
CA SER A 40 13.17 -6.57 -11.51
C SER A 40 12.14 -5.45 -11.46
N LEU A 41 12.16 -4.64 -10.40
CA LEU A 41 11.29 -3.48 -10.25
C LEU A 41 11.55 -2.45 -11.34
N GLU A 42 12.81 -2.07 -11.58
CA GLU A 42 13.22 -1.12 -12.63
C GLU A 42 12.67 -1.51 -14.01
N LYS A 43 12.78 -2.80 -14.37
CA LYS A 43 12.24 -3.31 -15.63
C LYS A 43 10.72 -3.20 -15.70
N ALA A 44 10.03 -3.47 -14.60
CA ALA A 44 8.58 -3.39 -14.54
C ALA A 44 8.08 -1.94 -14.66
N VAL A 45 8.73 -1.00 -13.95
CA VAL A 45 8.32 0.41 -13.98
C VAL A 45 8.68 1.12 -15.28
N ALA A 46 9.72 0.68 -16.00
CA ALA A 46 10.09 1.24 -17.30
C ALA A 46 8.99 1.13 -18.37
N ALA A 47 8.10 0.14 -18.23
CA ALA A 47 6.97 -0.07 -19.15
C ALA A 47 5.68 0.64 -18.69
N TYR A 48 5.67 1.27 -17.51
CA TYR A 48 4.48 1.86 -16.93
C TYR A 48 4.54 3.40 -17.00
N PRO A 49 3.48 4.09 -17.42
CA PRO A 49 3.47 5.55 -17.43
C PRO A 49 3.35 6.11 -16.01
N GLU A 50 4.23 7.05 -15.68
CA GLU A 50 4.21 7.82 -14.42
C GLU A 50 4.18 6.95 -13.14
N PRO A 51 5.12 5.99 -12.99
CA PRO A 51 5.15 5.08 -11.84
C PRO A 51 5.30 5.82 -10.50
N GLU A 52 5.92 7.01 -10.50
CA GLU A 52 6.07 7.89 -9.35
C GLU A 52 4.73 8.41 -8.80
N LYS A 53 3.64 8.37 -9.60
CA LYS A 53 2.30 8.79 -9.17
C LYS A 53 1.49 7.68 -8.52
N ILE A 54 1.96 6.43 -8.55
CA ILE A 54 1.26 5.27 -7.97
C ILE A 54 0.92 5.49 -6.48
N PRO A 55 1.86 5.97 -5.63
CA PRO A 55 1.56 6.22 -4.22
C PRO A 55 0.41 7.22 -4.03
N GLN A 56 0.44 8.35 -4.72
CA GLN A 56 -0.57 9.41 -4.59
C GLN A 56 -1.94 8.94 -5.11
N ARG A 57 -1.96 8.21 -6.23
CA ARG A 57 -3.18 7.61 -6.79
C ARG A 57 -3.81 6.62 -5.80
N ASN A 58 -3.01 5.76 -5.17
CA ASN A 58 -3.51 4.79 -4.18
C ASN A 58 -4.04 5.47 -2.92
N ILE A 59 -3.34 6.50 -2.41
CA ILE A 59 -3.77 7.30 -1.27
C ILE A 59 -5.13 7.95 -1.57
N GLN A 60 -5.26 8.60 -2.72
CA GLN A 60 -6.49 9.26 -3.13
C GLN A 60 -7.64 8.25 -3.26
N LEU A 61 -7.40 7.13 -3.96
CA LEU A 61 -8.40 6.08 -4.15
C LEU A 61 -8.93 5.53 -2.81
N LEU A 62 -8.05 5.25 -1.85
CA LEU A 62 -8.47 4.70 -0.56
C LEU A 62 -9.22 5.74 0.29
N ARG A 63 -8.81 7.01 0.23
CA ARG A 63 -9.53 8.10 0.90
C ARG A 63 -10.92 8.31 0.31
N GLU A 64 -11.06 8.27 -1.02
CA GLU A 64 -12.34 8.35 -1.71
C GLU A 64 -13.24 7.16 -1.41
N MET A 65 -12.66 5.96 -1.30
CA MET A 65 -13.39 4.74 -0.93
C MET A 65 -13.89 4.79 0.52
N GLY A 66 -13.09 5.35 1.43
CA GLY A 66 -13.38 5.45 2.86
C GLY A 66 -13.24 4.12 3.61
N ILE A 67 -13.00 4.20 4.92
CA ILE A 67 -12.71 3.04 5.78
C ILE A 67 -13.85 2.01 5.75
N GLY A 68 -15.10 2.46 5.77
CA GLY A 68 -16.26 1.57 5.86
C GLY A 68 -16.33 0.58 4.70
N GLU A 69 -16.06 1.03 3.47
CA GLU A 69 -16.04 0.15 2.29
C GLU A 69 -14.79 -0.73 2.26
N ILE A 70 -13.63 -0.19 2.64
CA ILE A 70 -12.39 -0.95 2.76
C ILE A 70 -12.57 -2.14 3.71
N LEU A 71 -13.10 -1.91 4.91
CA LEU A 71 -13.31 -2.96 5.91
C LEU A 71 -14.29 -4.04 5.41
N LYS A 72 -15.35 -3.68 4.68
CA LYS A 72 -16.26 -4.66 4.08
C LYS A 72 -15.55 -5.57 3.09
N ARG A 73 -14.62 -5.03 2.29
CA ARG A 73 -13.82 -5.83 1.34
C ARG A 73 -12.78 -6.68 2.05
N TYR A 74 -12.15 -6.12 3.08
CA TYR A 74 -11.11 -6.79 3.86
C TYR A 74 -11.63 -8.04 4.55
N HIS A 75 -12.83 -7.97 5.15
CA HIS A 75 -13.47 -9.12 5.81
C HIS A 75 -13.93 -10.22 4.84
N LYS A 76 -14.14 -9.91 3.55
CA LYS A 76 -14.46 -10.95 2.54
C LYS A 76 -13.26 -11.77 2.11
N MET A 77 -12.04 -11.35 2.47
CA MET A 77 -10.78 -12.00 2.09
C MET A 77 -10.20 -12.86 3.23
N SER A 78 -10.74 -12.76 4.44
CA SER A 78 -10.38 -13.58 5.61
C SER A 78 -11.39 -14.69 5.82
#